data_AF-A0A8C5I0Q0-F1
#
_entry.id   AF-A0A8C5I0Q0-F1
#
_cell.length_a   1.000
_cell.length_b   1.000
_cell.length_c   1.000
_cell.angle_alpha   90.00
_cell.angle_beta   90.00
_cell.angle_gamma   90.00
#
_symmetry.space_group_name_H-M   'P 1'
#
loop_
_entity.id
_entity.type
_entity.pdbx_description
1 polymer ?
#
loop_
_entity_poly.entity_id
_entity_poly.type
_entity_poly.pdbx_seq_one_letter_code
_entity_poly.pdbx_strand_id
1 'polypeptide(L)'
;MRWNETRYCSKTCIEKMIDFFISESELQQRSPPSLISLAGGAPNPNTFPFQSASITVKNGQTVTFDETSMKRALQYSASNGIPELLTWMKNLQKNLHNPPTASYSPENGGMDVCVTTGSQEGLCKVFEMLVSPGDNVLLDTPTYPGTLAALQPLGCNLINVPSDRYGMIPTALKEVLSRWDPGEVHRPGSTAPKVLYTIPNGGNPTGASMTAERKKEVYELAQQYDMLIIEDDPYYFLQFEKPWAPTFLSMDVDGRIIRTDSFSKILSSGLRIGFVSGPKPLVDRVVLHIQASTMHTSTFTQLMVSQLLHSWGQEGFLQHIEGVIEFYSKQRDAMIGSAERWLKDLAEWHAPSAGMFLWMKLKGVADTQQLIMEKALEKEVNTHTHTHTHTRTHTVRASLRMQGASTNNNAVKTPQSGQSSEVYPETVSGVSH
;
A
#
# COMPACT_ATOMS: atom_id res chain seq x y z
N MET A 1 -20.95 8.06 14.00
CA MET A 1 -21.71 7.32 12.96
C MET A 1 -22.28 6.03 13.56
N ARG A 2 -23.55 5.65 13.28
CA ARG A 2 -24.03 4.28 13.61
C ARG A 2 -23.73 3.39 12.41
N TRP A 3 -22.98 2.31 12.63
CA TRP A 3 -22.60 1.37 11.58
C TRP A 3 -23.83 0.72 10.96
N ASN A 4 -24.04 0.99 9.67
CA ASN A 4 -25.13 0.42 8.90
C ASN A 4 -24.56 -0.57 7.87
N GLU A 5 -24.52 -1.85 8.24
CA GLU A 5 -24.04 -2.92 7.36
C GLU A 5 -24.81 -2.96 6.04
N THR A 6 -26.12 -2.69 6.05
CA THR A 6 -26.96 -2.72 4.84
C THR A 6 -26.61 -1.62 3.84
N ARG A 7 -25.97 -0.52 4.28
CA ARG A 7 -25.50 0.54 3.39
C ARG A 7 -24.19 0.17 2.69
N TYR A 8 -23.25 -0.41 3.43
CA TYR A 8 -21.87 -0.55 2.98
C TYR A 8 -21.54 -1.93 2.44
N CYS A 9 -22.01 -2.99 3.10
CA CYS A 9 -21.67 -4.35 2.72
C CYS A 9 -22.33 -4.72 1.39
N SER A 10 -21.56 -5.35 0.51
CA SER A 10 -22.06 -5.97 -0.71
C SER A 10 -23.02 -7.11 -0.35
N LYS A 11 -23.90 -7.47 -1.30
CA LYS A 11 -24.77 -8.64 -1.13
C LYS A 11 -23.95 -9.90 -0.82
N THR A 12 -22.81 -10.07 -1.51
CA THR A 12 -21.88 -11.17 -1.28
C THR A 12 -21.31 -11.17 0.14
N CYS A 13 -20.95 -10.00 0.70
CA CYS A 13 -20.47 -9.89 2.07
C CYS A 13 -21.53 -10.35 3.09
N ILE A 14 -22.78 -9.96 2.86
CA ILE A 14 -23.90 -10.33 3.74
C ILE A 14 -24.16 -11.84 3.66
N GLU A 15 -24.13 -12.42 2.45
CA GLU A 15 -24.33 -13.86 2.24
C GLU A 15 -23.15 -14.72 2.69
N LYS A 16 -21.92 -14.19 2.69
CA LYS A 16 -20.70 -14.87 3.19
C LYS A 16 -20.70 -15.10 4.71
N MET A 17 -21.76 -14.71 5.41
CA MET A 17 -21.98 -15.02 6.83
C MET A 17 -22.29 -16.52 7.00
N ILE A 18 -21.26 -17.35 6.84
CA ILE A 18 -21.38 -18.80 7.00
C ILE A 18 -21.29 -19.13 8.50
N ASP A 19 -22.40 -19.60 9.07
CA ASP A 19 -22.53 -20.04 10.47
C ASP A 19 -21.43 -21.03 10.91
N PHE A 20 -20.95 -21.87 9.98
CA PHE A 20 -19.96 -22.92 10.24
C PHE A 20 -18.59 -22.40 10.74
N PHE A 21 -18.06 -21.35 10.12
CA PHE A 21 -16.72 -20.85 10.46
C PHE A 21 -16.72 -20.07 11.77
N ILE A 22 -17.82 -19.37 12.05
CA ILE A 22 -18.03 -18.66 13.30
C ILE A 22 -18.13 -19.68 14.45
N SER A 23 -18.94 -20.73 14.29
CA SER A 23 -19.12 -21.74 15.34
C SER A 23 -17.83 -22.49 15.71
N GLU A 24 -17.02 -22.90 14.72
CA GLU A 24 -15.75 -23.59 14.98
C GLU A 24 -14.73 -22.68 15.67
N SER A 25 -14.62 -21.42 15.23
CA SER A 25 -13.68 -20.46 15.83
C SER A 25 -14.04 -20.13 17.29
N GLU A 26 -15.33 -19.99 17.61
CA GLU A 26 -15.80 -19.78 18.99
C GLU A 26 -15.55 -21.01 19.87
N LEU A 27 -15.82 -22.21 19.36
CA LEU A 27 -15.56 -23.46 20.07
C LEU A 27 -14.08 -23.60 20.40
N GLN A 28 -13.19 -23.31 19.45
CA GLN A 28 -11.76 -23.38 19.66
C GLN A 28 -11.26 -22.36 20.69
N GLN A 29 -11.78 -21.13 20.69
CA GLN A 29 -11.41 -20.10 21.68
C GLN A 29 -11.89 -20.44 23.10
N ARG A 30 -13.03 -21.11 23.24
CA ARG A 30 -13.60 -21.50 24.55
C ARG A 30 -13.05 -22.82 25.07
N SER A 31 -12.33 -23.57 24.25
CA SER A 31 -11.79 -24.88 24.61
C SER A 31 -10.61 -24.76 25.59
N PRO A 32 -10.58 -25.56 26.68
CA PRO A 32 -9.44 -25.57 27.57
C PRO A 32 -8.21 -26.16 26.87
N PRO A 33 -6.97 -25.79 27.27
CA PRO A 33 -5.75 -26.35 26.67
C PRO A 33 -5.63 -27.89 26.79
N SER A 34 -6.32 -28.49 27.76
CA SER A 34 -6.36 -29.93 27.98
C SER A 34 -7.37 -30.67 27.10
N LEU A 35 -8.17 -29.95 26.29
CA LEU A 35 -9.17 -30.58 25.43
C LEU A 35 -8.48 -31.42 24.35
N ILE A 36 -8.85 -32.70 24.28
CA ILE A 36 -8.51 -33.54 23.14
C ILE A 36 -9.49 -33.18 22.02
N SER A 37 -9.02 -32.45 21.00
CA SER A 37 -9.83 -32.11 19.84
C SER A 37 -9.79 -33.24 18.80
N LEU A 38 -10.96 -33.73 18.42
CA LEU A 38 -11.17 -34.65 17.29
C LEU A 38 -11.89 -33.95 16.11
N ALA A 39 -12.07 -32.63 16.19
CA ALA A 39 -12.91 -31.87 15.25
C ALA A 39 -12.10 -31.34 14.06
N GLY A 40 -11.00 -30.63 14.33
CA GLY A 40 -10.25 -29.92 13.30
C GLY A 40 -9.37 -30.82 12.44
N GLY A 41 -9.31 -30.55 11.14
CA GLY A 41 -8.41 -31.21 10.18
C GLY A 41 -6.95 -30.73 10.22
N ALA A 42 -6.46 -30.28 11.39
CA ALA A 42 -5.11 -29.77 11.53
C ALA A 42 -4.09 -30.93 11.58
N PRO A 43 -3.04 -30.93 10.73
CA PRO A 43 -2.04 -31.99 10.73
C PRO A 43 -1.21 -32.00 12.01
N ASN A 44 -0.75 -33.18 12.44
CA ASN A 44 0.08 -33.33 13.62
C ASN A 44 1.46 -32.66 13.40
N PRO A 45 1.86 -31.67 14.22
CA PRO A 45 3.12 -30.95 14.00
C PRO A 45 4.39 -31.80 14.08
N ASN A 46 4.34 -33.01 14.66
CA ASN A 46 5.48 -33.92 14.71
C ASN A 46 5.79 -34.57 13.35
N THR A 47 4.90 -34.45 12.35
CA THR A 47 5.16 -34.95 10.99
C THR A 47 5.72 -33.89 10.06
N PHE A 48 5.86 -32.64 10.52
CA PHE A 48 6.43 -31.57 9.71
C PHE A 48 7.93 -31.82 9.50
N PRO A 49 8.46 -31.74 8.26
CA PRO A 49 9.83 -32.12 7.95
C PRO A 49 10.87 -31.04 8.29
N PHE A 50 10.54 -30.10 9.18
CA PHE A 50 11.39 -28.97 9.57
C PHE A 50 11.50 -28.89 11.08
N GLN A 51 12.73 -29.00 11.59
CA GLN A 51 12.98 -28.97 13.03
C GLN A 51 13.23 -27.56 13.56
N SER A 52 14.05 -26.76 12.87
CA SER A 52 14.44 -25.42 13.33
C SER A 52 14.93 -24.56 12.17
N ALA A 53 15.01 -23.24 12.39
CA ALA A 53 15.59 -22.30 11.44
C ALA A 53 16.24 -21.11 12.15
N SER A 54 17.18 -20.47 11.46
CA SER A 54 17.90 -19.29 11.93
C SER A 54 18.11 -18.33 10.76
N ILE A 55 17.74 -17.06 10.95
CA ILE A 55 17.83 -16.03 9.92
C ILE A 55 18.60 -14.84 10.49
N THR A 56 19.79 -14.58 9.95
CA THR A 56 20.62 -13.43 10.35
C THR A 56 20.14 -12.17 9.65
N VAL A 57 19.81 -11.15 10.43
CA VAL A 57 19.43 -9.82 9.93
C VAL A 57 20.67 -8.92 9.78
N LYS A 58 20.56 -7.84 9.01
CA LYS A 58 21.71 -7.00 8.60
C LYS A 58 22.51 -6.39 9.77
N ASN A 59 21.89 -6.20 10.93
CA ASN A 59 22.58 -5.70 12.13
C ASN A 59 23.30 -6.81 12.93
N GLY A 60 23.35 -8.04 12.40
CA GLY A 60 24.00 -9.19 13.02
C GLY A 60 23.12 -9.95 14.03
N GLN A 61 21.93 -9.45 14.37
CA GLN A 61 20.97 -10.21 15.19
C GLN A 61 20.41 -11.40 14.39
N THR A 62 19.82 -12.35 15.10
CA THR A 62 19.27 -13.56 14.51
C THR A 62 17.83 -13.76 14.96
N VAL A 63 16.94 -14.00 14.01
CA VAL A 63 15.59 -14.51 14.24
C VAL A 63 15.67 -16.03 14.26
N THR A 64 15.29 -16.64 15.39
CA THR A 64 15.45 -18.08 15.62
C THR A 64 14.10 -18.75 15.78
N PHE A 65 13.97 -19.92 15.15
CA PHE A 65 12.86 -20.84 15.32
C PHE A 65 13.41 -22.14 15.90
N ASP A 66 13.20 -22.36 17.19
CA ASP A 66 13.36 -23.67 17.83
C ASP A 66 12.25 -24.64 17.41
N GLU A 67 12.30 -25.88 17.90
CA GLU A 67 11.32 -26.91 17.51
C GLU A 67 9.87 -26.53 17.85
N THR A 68 9.64 -25.89 18.99
CA THR A 68 8.31 -25.47 19.43
C THR A 68 7.76 -24.35 18.56
N SER A 69 8.56 -23.31 18.34
CA SER A 69 8.18 -22.17 17.49
C SER A 69 8.09 -22.54 16.02
N MET A 70 8.90 -23.48 15.53
CA MET A 70 8.81 -24.03 14.18
C MET A 70 7.49 -24.79 13.98
N LYS A 71 7.10 -25.64 14.93
CA LYS A 71 5.79 -26.32 14.91
C LYS A 71 4.63 -25.32 14.85
N ARG A 72 4.70 -24.23 15.61
CA ARG A 72 3.72 -23.14 15.56
C ARG A 72 3.74 -22.40 14.21
N ALA A 73 4.92 -22.10 13.69
CA ALA A 73 5.13 -21.37 12.44
C ALA A 73 4.56 -22.08 11.20
N LEU A 74 4.49 -23.41 11.26
CA LEU A 74 4.02 -24.25 10.15
C LEU A 74 2.57 -24.74 10.33
N GLN A 75 1.93 -24.40 11.44
CA GLN A 75 0.54 -24.77 11.72
C GLN A 75 -0.44 -23.67 11.26
N TYR A 76 -1.69 -24.08 11.02
CA TYR A 76 -2.81 -23.17 10.87
C TYR A 76 -2.91 -22.17 12.03
N SER A 77 -3.29 -20.93 11.71
CA SER A 77 -3.48 -19.86 12.67
C SER A 77 -4.79 -19.12 12.43
N ALA A 78 -5.13 -18.21 13.34
CA ALA A 78 -6.31 -17.37 13.20
C ALA A 78 -6.21 -16.47 11.95
N SER A 79 -7.32 -16.31 11.25
CA SER A 79 -7.40 -15.56 9.99
C SER A 79 -7.00 -14.09 10.12
N ASN A 80 -7.25 -13.49 11.27
CA ASN A 80 -6.86 -12.12 11.56
C ASN A 80 -5.36 -11.94 11.82
N GLY A 81 -4.64 -13.00 12.17
CA GLY A 81 -3.20 -12.99 12.44
C GLY A 81 -2.82 -13.35 13.88
N ILE A 82 -1.51 -13.48 14.12
CA ILE A 82 -1.00 -13.87 15.43
C ILE A 82 -1.12 -12.74 16.47
N PRO A 83 -1.46 -13.02 17.75
CA PRO A 83 -1.75 -12.00 18.75
C PRO A 83 -0.64 -10.98 18.98
N GLU A 84 0.62 -11.42 18.99
CA GLU A 84 1.77 -10.54 19.21
C GLU A 84 1.95 -9.53 18.06
N LEU A 85 1.73 -9.95 16.82
CA LEU A 85 1.87 -9.07 15.66
C LEU A 85 0.70 -8.08 15.59
N LEU A 86 -0.52 -8.56 15.86
CA LEU A 86 -1.71 -7.71 15.96
C LEU A 86 -1.53 -6.61 17.02
N THR A 87 -1.01 -6.98 18.19
CA THR A 87 -0.75 -6.03 19.28
C THR A 87 0.28 -4.98 18.85
N TRP A 88 1.37 -5.42 18.23
CA TRP A 88 2.41 -4.50 17.74
C TRP A 88 1.87 -3.54 16.68
N MET A 89 1.09 -4.02 15.71
CA MET A 89 0.48 -3.19 14.65
C MET A 89 -0.55 -2.20 15.21
N LYS A 90 -1.39 -2.62 16.17
CA LYS A 90 -2.33 -1.72 16.85
C LYS A 90 -1.60 -0.59 17.56
N ASN A 91 -0.50 -0.91 18.24
CA ASN A 91 0.32 0.09 18.92
C ASN A 91 1.02 1.02 17.92
N LEU A 92 1.52 0.49 16.79
CA LEU A 92 2.05 1.31 15.70
C LEU A 92 0.99 2.32 15.22
N GLN A 93 -0.22 1.87 14.92
CA GLN A 93 -1.31 2.72 14.43
C GLN A 93 -1.69 3.82 15.46
N LYS A 94 -1.78 3.45 16.74
CA LYS A 94 -2.04 4.40 17.84
C LYS A 94 -0.94 5.44 18.01
N ASN A 95 0.32 5.01 18.03
CA ASN A 95 1.45 5.90 18.26
C ASN A 95 1.71 6.84 17.08
N LEU A 96 1.49 6.35 15.86
CA LEU A 96 1.83 7.07 14.63
C LEU A 96 0.71 8.00 14.16
N HIS A 97 -0.55 7.56 14.27
CA HIS A 97 -1.70 8.29 13.73
C HIS A 97 -2.62 8.83 14.81
N ASN A 98 -2.56 8.29 16.04
CA ASN A 98 -3.42 8.67 17.16
C ASN A 98 -4.91 8.87 16.77
N PRO A 99 -5.55 7.87 16.13
CA PRO A 99 -6.89 8.05 15.59
C PRO A 99 -7.90 8.23 16.73
N PRO A 100 -8.87 9.15 16.62
CA PRO A 100 -9.93 9.34 17.63
C PRO A 100 -10.68 8.03 17.95
N THR A 101 -10.87 7.20 16.92
CA THR A 101 -11.53 5.88 17.00
C THR A 101 -10.77 4.83 17.82
N ALA A 102 -9.49 5.06 18.17
CA ALA A 102 -8.75 4.14 19.05
C ALA A 102 -9.34 4.06 20.47
N SER A 103 -10.09 5.09 20.88
CA SER A 103 -10.76 5.18 22.18
C SER A 103 -12.19 4.63 22.18
N TYR A 104 -12.75 4.32 21.01
CA TYR A 104 -14.14 3.88 20.90
C TYR A 104 -14.27 2.41 21.28
N SER A 105 -15.45 2.04 21.76
CA SER A 105 -15.74 0.63 22.00
C SER A 105 -15.85 -0.14 20.67
N PRO A 106 -15.51 -1.44 20.66
CA PRO A 106 -15.62 -2.32 19.50
C PRO A 106 -16.91 -2.14 18.67
N GLU A 107 -18.06 -2.16 19.32
CA GLU A 107 -19.39 -2.04 18.73
C GLU A 107 -19.70 -0.65 18.15
N ASN A 108 -19.00 0.39 18.61
CA ASN A 108 -19.13 1.76 18.14
C ASN A 108 -18.07 2.15 17.11
N GLY A 109 -17.38 1.18 16.51
CA GLY A 109 -16.35 1.44 15.49
C GLY A 109 -14.96 1.69 16.05
N GLY A 110 -14.65 1.13 17.22
CA GLY A 110 -13.28 1.07 17.73
C GLY A 110 -12.32 0.57 16.66
N MET A 111 -11.18 1.24 16.49
CA MET A 111 -10.17 0.86 15.50
C MET A 111 -9.62 -0.54 15.83
N ASP A 112 -9.68 -1.45 14.86
CA ASP A 112 -9.09 -2.78 14.92
C ASP A 112 -8.13 -2.99 13.73
N VAL A 113 -7.37 -4.09 13.76
CA VAL A 113 -6.44 -4.45 12.68
C VAL A 113 -6.53 -5.92 12.31
N CYS A 114 -6.25 -6.24 11.04
CA CYS A 114 -6.15 -7.59 10.51
C CYS A 114 -4.89 -7.72 9.65
N VAL A 115 -4.09 -8.77 9.88
CA VAL A 115 -2.94 -9.09 9.03
C VAL A 115 -3.42 -9.53 7.65
N THR A 116 -2.72 -9.11 6.60
CA THR A 116 -2.99 -9.47 5.21
C THR A 116 -1.73 -9.92 4.49
N THR A 117 -1.93 -10.58 3.35
CA THR A 117 -0.86 -11.04 2.45
C THR A 117 -0.29 -9.86 1.62
N GLY A 118 -0.11 -8.70 2.26
CA GLY A 118 0.18 -7.40 1.66
C GLY A 118 -1.08 -6.58 1.31
N SER A 119 -0.89 -5.28 1.03
CA SER A 119 -2.00 -4.34 0.74
C SER A 119 -2.94 -4.84 -0.36
N GLN A 120 -2.40 -5.45 -1.43
CA GLN A 120 -3.22 -5.95 -2.54
C GLN A 120 -4.29 -6.98 -2.11
N GLU A 121 -3.95 -7.91 -1.19
CA GLU A 121 -4.97 -8.85 -0.68
C GLU A 121 -6.01 -8.08 0.15
N GLY A 122 -5.56 -7.21 1.06
CA GLY A 122 -6.45 -6.37 1.85
C GLY A 122 -7.43 -5.57 0.99
N LEU A 123 -6.94 -4.90 -0.06
CA LEU A 123 -7.77 -4.17 -1.02
C LEU A 123 -8.78 -5.08 -1.71
N CYS A 124 -8.36 -6.23 -2.24
CA CYS A 124 -9.29 -7.18 -2.86
C CYS A 124 -10.40 -7.58 -1.90
N LYS A 125 -10.08 -7.88 -0.63
CA LYS A 125 -11.07 -8.28 0.38
C LYS A 125 -12.00 -7.14 0.75
N VAL A 126 -11.48 -5.91 0.88
CA VAL A 126 -12.28 -4.71 1.12
C VAL A 126 -13.21 -4.42 -0.06
N PHE A 127 -12.74 -4.56 -1.30
CA PHE A 127 -13.58 -4.36 -2.48
C PHE A 127 -14.67 -5.43 -2.61
N GLU A 128 -14.33 -6.71 -2.46
CA GLU A 128 -15.33 -7.80 -2.41
C GLU A 128 -16.37 -7.56 -1.30
N MET A 129 -15.92 -7.06 -0.15
CA MET A 129 -16.77 -6.76 1.00
C MET A 129 -17.75 -5.61 0.71
N LEU A 130 -17.32 -4.58 -0.02
CA LEU A 130 -18.09 -3.34 -0.15
C LEU A 130 -18.83 -3.22 -1.47
N VAL A 131 -18.31 -3.78 -2.56
CA VAL A 131 -18.74 -3.43 -3.93
C VAL A 131 -19.61 -4.55 -4.52
N SER A 132 -20.77 -4.17 -5.05
CA SER A 132 -21.65 -5.02 -5.86
C SER A 132 -21.64 -4.58 -7.32
N PRO A 133 -22.04 -5.46 -8.27
CA PRO A 133 -22.21 -5.06 -9.67
C PRO A 133 -23.14 -3.85 -9.81
N GLY A 134 -22.73 -2.86 -10.60
CA GLY A 134 -23.45 -1.60 -10.81
C GLY A 134 -23.16 -0.49 -9.78
N ASP A 135 -22.50 -0.79 -8.67
CA ASP A 135 -22.12 0.24 -7.68
C ASP A 135 -21.14 1.26 -8.28
N ASN A 136 -21.24 2.51 -7.85
CA ASN A 136 -20.30 3.57 -8.22
C ASN A 136 -19.12 3.63 -7.22
N VAL A 137 -17.89 3.58 -7.72
CA VAL A 137 -16.66 3.69 -6.92
C VAL A 137 -15.85 4.89 -7.42
N LEU A 138 -15.54 5.82 -6.52
CA LEU A 138 -14.71 6.98 -6.82
C LEU A 138 -13.23 6.64 -6.65
N LEU A 139 -12.36 7.15 -7.53
CA LEU A 139 -10.91 6.96 -7.42
C LEU A 139 -10.10 8.09 -8.05
N ASP A 140 -8.87 8.28 -7.56
CA ASP A 140 -7.87 9.15 -8.18
C ASP A 140 -7.67 8.81 -9.67
N THR A 141 -7.40 9.79 -10.52
CA THR A 141 -6.91 9.53 -11.88
C THR A 141 -5.65 10.32 -12.21
N PRO A 142 -4.56 9.67 -12.65
CA PRO A 142 -4.37 8.21 -12.79
C PRO A 142 -4.24 7.49 -11.42
N THR A 143 -4.38 6.16 -11.41
CA THR A 143 -4.31 5.34 -10.19
C THR A 143 -3.55 4.03 -10.39
N TYR A 144 -3.35 3.25 -9.33
CA TYR A 144 -2.63 1.98 -9.39
C TYR A 144 -3.37 0.92 -10.24
N PRO A 145 -2.73 0.35 -11.29
CA PRO A 145 -3.36 -0.66 -12.13
C PRO A 145 -3.85 -1.92 -11.38
N GLY A 146 -3.19 -2.31 -10.28
CA GLY A 146 -3.63 -3.44 -9.47
C GLY A 146 -4.97 -3.21 -8.78
N THR A 147 -5.33 -1.95 -8.50
CA THR A 147 -6.66 -1.59 -7.98
C THR A 147 -7.72 -1.75 -9.06
N LEU A 148 -7.44 -1.31 -10.29
CA LEU A 148 -8.36 -1.49 -11.42
C LEU A 148 -8.58 -2.98 -11.72
N ALA A 149 -7.51 -3.77 -11.72
CA ALA A 149 -7.58 -5.21 -11.95
C ALA A 149 -8.41 -5.93 -10.87
N ALA A 150 -8.48 -5.38 -9.65
CA ALA A 150 -9.32 -5.90 -8.59
C ALA A 150 -10.80 -5.43 -8.70
N LEU A 151 -11.03 -4.18 -9.10
CA LEU A 151 -12.38 -3.59 -9.14
C LEU A 151 -13.17 -3.91 -10.41
N GLN A 152 -12.51 -3.91 -11.59
CA GLN A 152 -13.19 -4.13 -12.87
C GLN A 152 -13.97 -5.46 -12.93
N PRO A 153 -13.43 -6.60 -12.45
CA PRO A 153 -14.17 -7.86 -12.44
C PRO A 153 -15.40 -7.86 -11.53
N LEU A 154 -15.51 -6.92 -10.58
CA LEU A 154 -16.69 -6.81 -9.70
C LEU A 154 -17.89 -6.14 -10.40
N GLY A 155 -17.72 -5.67 -11.64
CA GLY A 155 -18.81 -5.07 -12.42
C GLY A 155 -19.27 -3.71 -11.91
N CYS A 156 -18.41 -2.98 -11.18
CA CYS A 156 -18.69 -1.64 -10.68
C CYS A 156 -18.38 -0.57 -11.73
N ASN A 157 -18.98 0.61 -11.55
CA ASN A 157 -18.70 1.80 -12.34
C ASN A 157 -17.57 2.59 -11.68
N LEU A 158 -16.42 2.68 -12.36
CA LEU A 158 -15.29 3.47 -11.90
C LEU A 158 -15.46 4.93 -12.30
N ILE A 159 -15.63 5.80 -11.31
CA ILE A 159 -15.78 7.24 -11.51
C ILE A 159 -14.46 7.92 -11.16
N ASN A 160 -13.79 8.41 -12.21
CA ASN A 160 -12.50 9.08 -12.09
C ASN A 160 -12.65 10.48 -11.47
N VAL A 161 -11.82 10.77 -10.47
CA VAL A 161 -11.67 12.09 -9.87
C VAL A 161 -10.29 12.63 -10.24
N PRO A 162 -10.19 13.77 -10.95
CA PRO A 162 -8.92 14.37 -11.34
C PRO A 162 -7.98 14.63 -10.16
N SER A 163 -6.69 14.39 -10.40
CA SER A 163 -5.60 14.64 -9.44
C SER A 163 -4.55 15.57 -10.07
N ASP A 164 -3.88 16.36 -9.23
CA ASP A 164 -2.71 17.18 -9.62
C ASP A 164 -1.47 16.80 -8.79
N ARG A 165 -0.44 17.67 -8.74
CA ARG A 165 0.78 17.45 -7.95
C ARG A 165 0.55 17.26 -6.44
N TYR A 166 -0.63 17.62 -5.95
CA TYR A 166 -1.07 17.47 -4.56
C TYR A 166 -2.18 16.40 -4.42
N GLY A 167 -2.22 15.42 -5.33
CA GLY A 167 -3.20 14.32 -5.31
C GLY A 167 -4.59 14.76 -5.78
N MET A 168 -5.63 14.02 -5.37
CA MET A 168 -7.04 14.32 -5.68
C MET A 168 -7.39 15.79 -5.47
N ILE A 169 -8.16 16.35 -6.39
CA ILE A 169 -8.64 17.73 -6.34
C ILE A 169 -10.01 17.75 -5.65
N PRO A 170 -10.16 18.33 -4.43
CA PRO A 170 -11.43 18.30 -3.69
C PRO A 170 -12.58 18.99 -4.42
N THR A 171 -12.32 20.09 -5.14
CA THR A 171 -13.34 20.78 -5.93
C THR A 171 -13.88 19.91 -7.07
N ALA A 172 -13.03 19.12 -7.72
CA ALA A 172 -13.43 18.18 -8.75
C ALA A 172 -14.22 17.00 -8.15
N LEU A 173 -13.82 16.51 -6.97
CA LEU A 173 -14.60 15.52 -6.21
C LEU A 173 -16.01 16.04 -5.91
N LYS A 174 -16.11 17.28 -5.42
CA LYS A 174 -17.39 17.94 -5.13
C LYS A 174 -18.26 18.09 -6.39
N GLU A 175 -17.67 18.47 -7.52
CA GLU A 175 -18.37 18.57 -8.79
C GLU A 175 -18.93 17.21 -9.24
N VAL A 176 -18.12 16.14 -9.16
CA VAL A 176 -18.56 14.77 -9.45
C VAL A 176 -19.71 14.35 -8.55
N LEU A 177 -19.61 14.62 -7.24
CA LEU A 177 -20.62 14.27 -6.25
C LEU A 177 -21.93 15.06 -6.38
N SER A 178 -21.92 16.25 -6.98
CA SER A 178 -23.10 17.11 -7.16
C SER A 178 -24.24 16.48 -7.98
N ARG A 179 -23.98 15.34 -8.63
CA ARG A 179 -24.98 14.52 -9.34
C ARG A 179 -25.96 13.82 -8.40
N TRP A 180 -25.64 13.75 -7.11
CA TRP A 180 -26.48 13.16 -6.08
C TRP A 180 -26.86 14.22 -5.03
N ASP A 181 -28.07 14.11 -4.49
CA ASP A 181 -28.47 14.90 -3.33
C ASP A 181 -27.96 14.19 -2.05
N PRO A 182 -27.13 14.84 -1.21
CA PRO A 182 -26.68 14.29 0.07
C PRO A 182 -27.81 13.78 0.97
N GLY A 183 -28.98 14.44 0.99
CA GLY A 183 -30.12 14.04 1.83
C GLY A 183 -30.76 12.72 1.40
N GLU A 184 -30.43 12.26 0.20
CA GLU A 184 -31.10 11.19 -0.51
C GLU A 184 -30.22 9.93 -0.64
N VAL A 185 -28.96 10.01 -0.20
CA VAL A 185 -27.96 8.94 -0.35
C VAL A 185 -28.40 7.63 0.30
N HIS A 186 -29.31 7.69 1.28
CA HIS A 186 -29.87 6.53 2.01
C HIS A 186 -31.18 5.99 1.42
N ARG A 187 -31.76 6.63 0.40
CA ARG A 187 -33.00 6.12 -0.19
C ARG A 187 -32.77 4.77 -0.89
N PRO A 188 -33.73 3.83 -0.80
CA PRO A 188 -33.67 2.59 -1.57
C PRO A 188 -33.46 2.87 -3.07
N GLY A 189 -32.49 2.20 -3.67
CA GLY A 189 -32.14 2.40 -5.09
C GLY A 189 -31.24 3.61 -5.37
N SER A 190 -30.78 4.34 -4.35
CA SER A 190 -29.74 5.36 -4.51
C SER A 190 -28.50 4.78 -5.20
N THR A 191 -27.98 5.51 -6.18
CA THR A 191 -26.73 5.18 -6.89
C THR A 191 -25.55 6.00 -6.40
N ALA A 192 -25.71 6.76 -5.30
CA ALA A 192 -24.61 7.55 -4.76
C ALA A 192 -23.40 6.64 -4.44
N PRO A 193 -22.18 7.06 -4.79
CA PRO A 193 -20.99 6.27 -4.47
C PRO A 193 -20.87 6.12 -2.95
N LYS A 194 -20.59 4.90 -2.49
CA LYS A 194 -20.38 4.59 -1.06
C LYS A 194 -18.90 4.40 -0.71
N VAL A 195 -18.02 4.33 -1.71
CA VAL A 195 -16.59 4.11 -1.57
C VAL A 195 -15.80 5.12 -2.39
N LEU A 196 -14.82 5.74 -1.74
CA LEU A 196 -13.73 6.49 -2.35
C LEU A 196 -12.42 5.74 -2.11
N TYR A 197 -11.72 5.34 -3.17
CA TYR A 197 -10.36 4.80 -3.09
C TYR A 197 -9.33 5.87 -3.39
N THR A 198 -8.26 5.93 -2.60
CA THR A 198 -7.17 6.88 -2.84
C THR A 198 -5.82 6.37 -2.34
N ILE A 199 -4.75 6.87 -2.98
CA ILE A 199 -3.35 6.65 -2.57
C ILE A 199 -2.77 8.00 -2.14
N PRO A 200 -2.94 8.42 -0.88
CA PRO A 200 -2.77 9.82 -0.51
C PRO A 200 -1.32 10.27 -0.36
N ASN A 201 -0.35 9.36 -0.26
CA ASN A 201 1.07 9.70 -0.14
C ASN A 201 1.88 8.96 -1.22
N GLY A 202 2.68 9.70 -1.99
CA GLY A 202 3.54 9.12 -3.03
C GLY A 202 2.77 8.29 -4.07
N GLY A 203 1.58 8.78 -4.46
CA GLY A 203 0.57 8.07 -5.22
C GLY A 203 1.12 7.35 -6.46
N ASN A 204 0.70 6.11 -6.71
CA ASN A 204 1.09 5.38 -7.92
C ASN A 204 0.06 5.68 -9.03
N PRO A 205 0.44 6.26 -10.18
CA PRO A 205 1.81 6.45 -10.69
C PRO A 205 2.44 7.83 -10.47
N THR A 206 1.69 8.82 -10.00
CA THR A 206 2.05 10.25 -10.09
C THR A 206 3.19 10.70 -9.17
N GLY A 207 3.47 9.96 -8.09
CA GLY A 207 4.31 10.42 -6.97
C GLY A 207 3.67 11.56 -6.16
N ALA A 208 2.41 11.91 -6.41
CA ALA A 208 1.74 13.02 -5.75
C ALA A 208 1.33 12.65 -4.32
N SER A 209 1.32 13.64 -3.43
CA SER A 209 0.88 13.48 -2.04
C SER A 209 -0.14 14.56 -1.71
N MET A 210 -1.27 14.17 -1.11
CA MET A 210 -2.27 15.11 -0.63
C MET A 210 -1.76 15.89 0.56
N THR A 211 -2.03 17.20 0.57
CA THR A 211 -1.81 18.04 1.75
C THR A 211 -2.84 17.72 2.83
N ALA A 212 -2.56 18.16 4.07
CA ALA A 212 -3.49 17.98 5.18
C ALA A 212 -4.84 18.65 4.92
N GLU A 213 -4.83 19.84 4.30
CA GLU A 213 -6.00 20.62 3.95
C GLU A 213 -6.88 19.86 2.94
N ARG A 214 -6.27 19.28 1.91
CA ARG A 214 -7.01 18.46 0.94
C ARG A 214 -7.62 17.22 1.56
N LYS A 215 -6.88 16.51 2.43
CA LYS A 215 -7.43 15.35 3.15
C LYS A 215 -8.63 15.76 4.00
N LYS A 216 -8.58 16.92 4.65
CA LYS A 216 -9.71 17.46 5.42
C LYS A 216 -10.93 17.75 4.53
N GLU A 217 -10.76 18.45 3.40
CA GLU A 217 -11.86 18.74 2.46
C GLU A 217 -12.49 17.45 1.89
N VAL A 218 -11.65 16.46 1.54
CA VAL A 218 -12.11 15.15 1.07
C VAL A 218 -12.86 14.40 2.17
N TYR A 219 -12.38 14.45 3.40
CA TYR A 219 -13.05 13.85 4.55
C TYR A 219 -14.42 14.49 4.80
N GLU A 220 -14.52 15.82 4.76
CA GLU A 220 -15.80 16.55 4.90
C GLU A 220 -16.80 16.16 3.80
N LEU A 221 -16.35 15.99 2.56
CA LEU A 221 -17.20 15.48 1.47
C LEU A 221 -17.62 14.03 1.71
N ALA A 222 -16.73 13.18 2.22
CA ALA A 222 -17.07 11.82 2.60
C ALA A 222 -18.10 11.79 3.74
N GLN A 223 -18.05 12.72 4.68
CA GLN A 223 -19.08 12.90 5.71
C GLN A 223 -20.42 13.31 5.10
N GLN A 224 -20.40 14.32 4.23
CA GLN A 224 -21.61 14.87 3.62
C GLN A 224 -22.39 13.84 2.79
N TYR A 225 -21.69 13.02 2.00
CA TYR A 225 -22.30 12.00 1.13
C TYR A 225 -22.32 10.61 1.77
N ASP A 226 -21.91 10.53 3.03
CA ASP A 226 -21.81 9.32 3.84
C ASP A 226 -21.08 8.15 3.13
N MET A 227 -19.84 8.43 2.72
CA MET A 227 -18.93 7.49 2.04
C MET A 227 -17.87 6.94 2.99
N LEU A 228 -17.39 5.73 2.71
CA LEU A 228 -16.14 5.21 3.24
C LEU A 228 -14.97 5.66 2.37
N ILE A 229 -13.82 5.89 3.01
CA ILE A 229 -12.56 6.14 2.31
C ILE A 229 -11.65 4.94 2.52
N ILE A 230 -11.20 4.35 1.41
CA ILE A 230 -10.16 3.33 1.39
C ILE A 230 -8.83 4.05 1.13
N GLU A 231 -8.05 4.18 2.20
CA GLU A 231 -6.71 4.78 2.19
C GLU A 231 -5.66 3.69 1.92
N ASP A 232 -5.19 3.57 0.68
CA ASP A 232 -4.10 2.65 0.32
C ASP A 232 -2.76 3.34 0.41
N ASP A 233 -1.96 2.99 1.43
CA ASP A 233 -0.80 3.81 1.78
C ASP A 233 0.49 2.99 2.00
N PRO A 234 0.90 2.17 1.02
CA PRO A 234 2.13 1.38 1.12
C PRO A 234 3.40 2.24 1.09
N TYR A 235 3.26 3.56 0.87
CA TYR A 235 4.34 4.52 0.76
C TYR A 235 4.35 5.56 1.89
N TYR A 236 3.50 5.43 2.92
CA TYR A 236 3.42 6.40 4.02
C TYR A 236 4.78 6.75 4.61
N PHE A 237 5.58 5.73 4.92
CA PHE A 237 6.91 5.84 5.51
C PHE A 237 7.97 6.32 4.52
N LEU A 238 7.63 6.57 3.26
CA LEU A 238 8.54 7.12 2.25
C LEU A 238 8.29 8.61 2.03
N GLN A 239 7.73 9.31 3.01
CA GLN A 239 7.67 10.77 3.04
C GLN A 239 9.04 11.32 3.40
N PHE A 240 9.60 12.14 2.52
CA PHE A 240 11.00 12.57 2.62
C PHE A 240 11.22 13.73 3.60
N GLU A 241 10.16 14.47 3.90
CA GLU A 241 10.20 15.63 4.80
C GLU A 241 9.39 15.34 6.06
N LYS A 242 9.85 15.90 7.19
CA LYS A 242 9.19 15.83 8.49
C LYS A 242 8.68 17.21 8.91
N PRO A 243 7.61 17.30 9.72
CA PRO A 243 6.78 16.17 10.19
C PRO A 243 5.99 15.54 9.03
N TRP A 244 5.72 14.24 9.12
CA TRP A 244 4.90 13.54 8.12
C TRP A 244 3.47 14.08 8.11
N ALA A 245 2.86 14.11 6.94
CA ALA A 245 1.51 14.61 6.77
C ALA A 245 0.51 13.69 7.52
N PRO A 246 -0.53 14.26 8.15
CA PRO A 246 -1.57 13.48 8.82
C PRO A 246 -2.26 12.54 7.83
N THR A 247 -2.67 11.37 8.30
CA THR A 247 -3.44 10.38 7.52
C THR A 247 -4.92 10.66 7.60
N PHE A 248 -5.70 10.08 6.69
CA PHE A 248 -7.16 10.08 6.86
C PHE A 248 -7.56 9.41 8.18
N LEU A 249 -6.87 8.32 8.54
CA LEU A 249 -7.10 7.63 9.81
C LEU A 249 -6.90 8.54 11.03
N SER A 250 -5.90 9.42 11.02
CA SER A 250 -5.63 10.35 12.14
C SER A 250 -6.73 11.40 12.39
N MET A 251 -7.57 11.68 11.37
CA MET A 251 -8.70 12.61 11.48
C MET A 251 -10.06 11.89 11.55
N ASP A 252 -10.06 10.56 11.64
CA ASP A 252 -11.28 9.78 11.54
C ASP A 252 -12.08 9.78 12.85
N VAL A 253 -13.03 10.72 12.95
CA VAL A 253 -13.97 10.83 14.08
C VAL A 253 -15.22 9.97 13.90
N ASP A 254 -15.51 9.54 12.67
CA ASP A 254 -16.69 8.74 12.35
C ASP A 254 -16.41 7.23 12.27
N GLY A 255 -15.14 6.85 12.16
CA GLY A 255 -14.71 5.50 11.87
C GLY A 255 -14.82 5.13 10.39
N ARG A 256 -14.93 6.09 9.46
CA ARG A 256 -15.20 5.86 8.02
C ARG A 256 -13.96 5.52 7.18
N ILE A 257 -12.80 5.36 7.81
CA ILE A 257 -11.54 5.06 7.12
C ILE A 257 -11.23 3.57 7.21
N ILE A 258 -10.98 2.95 6.06
CA ILE A 258 -10.32 1.65 5.95
C ILE A 258 -8.95 1.89 5.35
N ARG A 259 -7.91 1.75 6.17
CA ARG A 259 -6.53 1.95 5.77
C ARG A 259 -5.88 0.61 5.44
N THR A 260 -5.15 0.55 4.33
CA THR A 260 -4.35 -0.62 3.94
C THR A 260 -2.86 -0.29 3.92
N ASP A 261 -2.10 -0.97 4.77
CA ASP A 261 -0.66 -0.82 4.91
C ASP A 261 0.09 -2.05 4.38
N SER A 262 1.36 -1.89 4.03
CA SER A 262 2.21 -3.02 3.65
C SER A 262 3.67 -2.83 4.04
N PHE A 263 4.28 -3.91 4.52
CA PHE A 263 5.73 -3.97 4.71
C PHE A 263 6.51 -4.13 3.40
N SER A 264 5.84 -4.21 2.25
CA SER A 264 6.47 -4.48 0.96
C SER A 264 7.51 -3.44 0.53
N LYS A 265 7.35 -2.19 0.97
CA LYS A 265 8.21 -1.06 0.54
C LYS A 265 9.24 -0.66 1.59
N ILE A 266 9.10 -1.18 2.80
CA ILE A 266 9.92 -0.84 3.95
C ILE A 266 10.72 -2.03 4.50
N LEU A 267 10.24 -3.26 4.36
CA LEU A 267 10.98 -4.47 4.73
C LEU A 267 11.34 -5.30 3.49
N SER A 268 10.33 -5.93 2.86
CA SER A 268 10.52 -6.72 1.65
C SER A 268 9.18 -7.10 1.03
N SER A 269 9.05 -6.93 -0.29
CA SER A 269 7.86 -7.34 -1.03
C SER A 269 7.70 -8.86 -1.11
N GLY A 270 8.78 -9.63 -0.98
CA GLY A 270 8.76 -11.09 -1.04
C GLY A 270 8.16 -11.73 0.21
N LEU A 271 8.13 -11.01 1.33
CA LEU A 271 7.53 -11.50 2.59
C LEU A 271 6.01 -11.62 2.51
N ARG A 272 5.36 -10.95 1.56
CA ARG A 272 3.91 -11.00 1.38
C ARG A 272 3.14 -10.71 2.68
N ILE A 273 3.46 -9.60 3.34
CA ILE A 273 2.80 -9.21 4.59
C ILE A 273 2.43 -7.72 4.59
N GLY A 274 1.24 -7.45 5.12
CA GLY A 274 0.64 -6.14 5.30
C GLY A 274 -0.48 -6.24 6.32
N PHE A 275 -1.31 -5.21 6.41
CA PHE A 275 -2.45 -5.22 7.31
C PHE A 275 -3.49 -4.18 6.90
N VAL A 276 -4.72 -4.42 7.33
CA VAL A 276 -5.84 -3.47 7.24
C VAL A 276 -6.09 -2.91 8.64
N SER A 277 -6.33 -1.61 8.72
CA SER A 277 -6.79 -0.94 9.93
C SER A 277 -8.11 -0.22 9.64
N GLY A 278 -9.06 -0.24 10.56
CA GLY A 278 -10.35 0.40 10.35
C GLY A 278 -11.34 0.12 11.47
N PRO A 279 -12.61 0.50 11.32
CA PRO A 279 -13.63 0.25 12.33
C PRO A 279 -13.83 -1.26 12.47
N LYS A 280 -13.86 -1.75 13.72
CA LYS A 280 -13.95 -3.18 14.00
C LYS A 280 -15.02 -3.94 13.21
N PRO A 281 -16.28 -3.45 13.08
CA PRO A 281 -17.30 -4.18 12.33
C PRO A 281 -16.89 -4.48 10.88
N LEU A 282 -16.16 -3.57 10.22
CA LEU A 282 -15.67 -3.81 8.85
C LEU A 282 -14.42 -4.68 8.83
N VAL A 283 -13.52 -4.54 9.82
CA VAL A 283 -12.34 -5.41 9.94
C VAL A 283 -12.76 -6.87 10.15
N ASP A 284 -13.77 -7.13 10.99
CA ASP A 284 -14.30 -8.48 11.21
C ASP A 284 -14.88 -9.07 9.91
N ARG A 285 -15.51 -8.27 9.05
CA ARG A 285 -15.96 -8.70 7.72
C ARG A 285 -14.78 -9.02 6.78
N VAL A 286 -13.71 -8.23 6.81
CA VAL A 286 -12.48 -8.54 6.06
C VAL A 286 -11.90 -9.89 6.50
N VAL A 287 -11.89 -10.19 7.81
CA VAL A 287 -11.43 -11.47 8.36
C VAL A 287 -12.24 -12.65 7.78
N LEU A 288 -13.57 -12.53 7.69
CA LEU A 288 -14.41 -13.56 7.08
C LEU A 288 -14.08 -13.79 5.59
N HIS A 289 -13.82 -12.71 4.84
CA HIS A 289 -13.41 -12.82 3.45
C HIS A 289 -12.04 -13.51 3.29
N ILE A 290 -11.11 -13.27 4.21
CA ILE A 290 -9.79 -13.94 4.25
C ILE A 290 -9.96 -15.42 4.59
N GLN A 291 -10.75 -15.73 5.61
CA GLN A 291 -11.03 -17.09 6.06
C GLN A 291 -11.62 -17.95 4.94
N ALA A 292 -12.50 -17.39 4.12
CA ALA A 292 -13.09 -18.05 2.96
C ALA A 292 -12.18 -18.14 1.73
N SER A 293 -10.97 -17.58 1.75
CA SER A 293 -10.04 -17.64 0.60
C SER A 293 -8.63 -18.08 0.97
N THR A 294 -7.84 -17.21 1.59
CA THR A 294 -6.41 -17.44 1.85
C THR A 294 -6.19 -18.07 3.22
N MET A 295 -7.26 -18.24 4.00
CA MET A 295 -7.28 -18.70 5.39
C MET A 295 -6.57 -17.74 6.34
N HIS A 296 -5.27 -17.53 6.16
CA HIS A 296 -4.46 -16.55 6.87
C HIS A 296 -3.15 -16.31 6.12
N THR A 297 -2.50 -15.18 6.39
CA THR A 297 -1.11 -14.97 5.95
C THR A 297 -0.19 -16.02 6.58
N SER A 298 0.83 -16.48 5.88
CA SER A 298 1.80 -17.49 6.37
C SER A 298 2.24 -17.21 7.82
N THR A 299 1.95 -18.13 8.74
CA THR A 299 2.30 -17.99 10.17
C THR A 299 3.81 -17.88 10.36
N PHE A 300 4.61 -18.58 9.55
CA PHE A 300 6.07 -18.46 9.52
C PHE A 300 6.52 -17.02 9.23
N THR A 301 5.94 -16.40 8.20
CA THR A 301 6.24 -14.99 7.87
C THR A 301 5.81 -14.07 9.00
N GLN A 302 4.60 -14.26 9.54
CA GLN A 302 4.09 -13.45 10.65
C GLN A 302 5.01 -13.52 11.87
N LEU A 303 5.47 -14.71 12.26
CA LEU A 303 6.37 -14.90 13.40
C LEU A 303 7.75 -14.29 13.14
N MET A 304 8.31 -14.48 11.95
CA MET A 304 9.61 -13.91 11.59
C MET A 304 9.57 -12.38 11.68
N VAL A 305 8.54 -11.77 11.09
CA VAL A 305 8.37 -10.31 11.11
C VAL A 305 8.03 -9.83 12.51
N SER A 306 7.20 -10.57 13.26
CA SER A 306 6.90 -10.23 14.65
C SER A 306 8.15 -10.22 15.52
N GLN A 307 8.99 -11.26 15.47
CA GLN A 307 10.24 -11.31 16.24
C GLN A 307 11.15 -10.14 15.89
N LEU A 308 11.29 -9.81 14.60
CA LEU A 308 12.09 -8.67 14.14
C LEU A 308 11.56 -7.33 14.66
N LEU A 309 10.26 -7.10 14.53
CA LEU A 309 9.63 -5.84 14.94
C LEU A 309 9.64 -5.66 16.47
N HIS A 310 9.55 -6.75 17.23
CA HIS A 310 9.67 -6.70 18.69
C HIS A 310 11.13 -6.54 19.14
N SER A 311 12.10 -7.15 18.43
CA SER A 311 13.52 -6.97 18.76
C SER A 311 14.01 -5.55 18.50
N TRP A 312 13.47 -4.89 17.47
CA TRP A 312 13.72 -3.47 17.21
C TRP A 312 12.95 -2.54 18.14
N GLY A 313 11.75 -2.96 18.58
CA GLY A 313 10.79 -2.04 19.18
C GLY A 313 10.34 -0.95 18.19
N GLN A 314 9.53 -0.02 18.68
CA GLN A 314 9.04 1.10 17.84
C GLN A 314 10.19 2.03 17.40
N GLU A 315 11.12 2.29 18.31
CA GLU A 315 12.28 3.17 18.04
C GLU A 315 13.20 2.57 16.97
N GLY A 316 13.61 1.30 17.11
CA GLY A 316 14.44 0.63 16.11
C GLY A 316 13.73 0.47 14.76
N PHE A 317 12.42 0.27 14.77
CA PHE A 317 11.62 0.29 13.54
C PHE A 317 11.69 1.65 12.85
N LEU A 318 11.48 2.75 13.57
CA LEU A 318 11.58 4.09 13.01
C LEU A 318 13.00 4.41 12.52
N GLN A 319 14.04 3.97 13.24
CA GLN A 319 15.44 4.11 12.77
C GLN A 319 15.69 3.36 11.46
N HIS A 320 15.15 2.15 11.30
CA HIS A 320 15.19 1.44 10.02
C HIS A 320 14.45 2.22 8.92
N ILE A 321 13.28 2.80 9.23
CA ILE A 321 12.54 3.67 8.29
C ILE A 321 13.37 4.89 7.88
N GLU A 322 14.09 5.55 8.79
CA GLU A 322 14.97 6.67 8.44
C GLU A 322 16.01 6.27 7.40
N GLY A 323 16.65 5.10 7.56
CA GLY A 323 17.60 4.59 6.56
C GLY A 323 16.94 4.33 5.20
N VAL A 324 15.69 3.88 5.18
CA VAL A 324 14.92 3.71 3.94
C VAL A 324 14.58 5.06 3.30
N ILE A 325 14.16 6.05 4.09
CA ILE A 325 13.87 7.42 3.64
C ILE A 325 15.13 8.06 3.06
N GLU A 326 16.26 7.96 3.76
CA GLU A 326 17.54 8.51 3.32
C GLU A 326 17.95 7.94 1.96
N PHE A 327 17.82 6.61 1.79
CA PHE A 327 18.07 5.96 0.53
C PHE A 327 17.17 6.52 -0.58
N TYR A 328 15.85 6.50 -0.42
CA TYR A 328 14.95 6.97 -1.47
C TYR A 328 15.02 8.48 -1.72
N SER A 329 15.39 9.28 -0.72
CA SER A 329 15.66 10.71 -0.88
C SER A 329 16.84 10.94 -1.82
N LYS A 330 17.96 10.23 -1.60
CA LYS A 330 19.12 10.26 -2.51
C LYS A 330 18.74 9.83 -3.93
N GLN A 331 17.94 8.79 -4.07
CA GLN A 331 17.47 8.32 -5.39
C GLN A 331 16.57 9.33 -6.09
N ARG A 332 15.65 9.98 -5.35
CA ARG A 332 14.82 11.07 -5.86
C ARG A 332 15.71 12.21 -6.36
N ASP A 333 16.64 12.69 -5.55
CA ASP A 333 17.47 13.85 -5.88
C ASP A 333 18.34 13.58 -7.12
N ALA A 334 18.91 12.38 -7.21
CA ALA A 334 19.65 11.94 -8.39
C ALA A 334 18.78 11.89 -9.66
N MET A 335 17.54 11.40 -9.55
CA MET A 335 16.60 11.34 -10.67
C MET A 335 16.18 12.76 -11.10
N ILE A 336 15.86 13.65 -10.17
CA ILE A 336 15.49 15.04 -10.47
C ILE A 336 16.66 15.78 -11.11
N GLY A 337 17.87 15.66 -10.57
CA GLY A 337 19.07 16.26 -11.18
C GLY A 337 19.32 15.75 -12.60
N SER A 338 19.00 14.48 -12.87
CA SER A 338 19.09 13.92 -14.22
C SER A 338 18.00 14.44 -15.15
N ALA A 339 16.76 14.55 -14.68
CA ALA A 339 15.65 15.12 -15.44
C ALA A 339 15.93 16.59 -15.79
N GLU A 340 16.41 17.40 -14.84
CA GLU A 340 16.81 18.79 -15.08
C GLU A 340 17.93 18.92 -16.13
N ARG A 341 18.88 17.97 -16.12
CA ARG A 341 20.00 18.00 -17.06
C ARG A 341 19.60 17.60 -18.48
N TRP A 342 18.76 16.58 -18.62
CA TRP A 342 18.55 15.89 -19.90
C TRP A 342 17.15 16.04 -20.49
N LEU A 343 16.15 16.31 -19.65
CA LEU A 343 14.74 16.38 -20.03
C LEU A 343 14.15 17.78 -19.88
N LYS A 344 14.94 18.75 -19.40
CA LYS A 344 14.53 20.15 -19.38
C LYS A 344 14.09 20.58 -20.79
N ASP A 345 12.99 21.31 -20.84
CA ASP A 345 12.27 21.73 -22.05
C ASP A 345 11.63 20.61 -22.88
N LEU A 346 11.98 19.34 -22.65
CA LEU A 346 11.40 18.16 -23.31
C LEU A 346 10.29 17.49 -22.50
N ALA A 347 10.27 17.69 -21.18
CA ALA A 347 9.26 17.13 -20.29
C ALA A 347 8.83 18.12 -19.19
N GLU A 348 7.67 17.85 -18.59
CA GLU A 348 7.15 18.51 -17.40
C GLU A 348 7.06 17.47 -16.29
N TRP A 349 7.55 17.80 -15.09
CA TRP A 349 7.46 16.93 -13.91
C TRP A 349 7.37 17.77 -12.64
N HIS A 350 7.00 17.11 -11.54
CA HIS A 350 7.07 17.68 -10.21
C HIS A 350 7.96 16.79 -9.35
N ALA A 351 8.79 17.40 -8.51
CA ALA A 351 9.58 16.66 -7.53
C ALA A 351 8.63 15.99 -6.52
N PRO A 352 8.66 14.65 -6.39
CA PRO A 352 7.78 13.96 -5.47
C PRO A 352 8.23 14.22 -4.02
N SER A 353 7.26 14.51 -3.14
CA SER A 353 7.50 14.66 -1.71
C SER A 353 7.52 13.33 -0.95
N ALA A 354 7.05 12.26 -1.60
CA ALA A 354 7.05 10.92 -1.03
C ALA A 354 7.09 9.82 -2.09
N GLY A 355 7.33 8.59 -1.64
CA GLY A 355 7.16 7.39 -2.43
C GLY A 355 8.38 7.03 -3.27
N MET A 356 8.14 6.40 -4.42
CA MET A 356 9.18 5.80 -5.24
C MET A 356 8.96 5.99 -6.74
N PHE A 357 8.24 7.06 -7.13
CA PHE A 357 7.89 7.35 -8.51
C PHE A 357 8.17 8.81 -8.87
N LEU A 358 8.72 9.02 -10.06
CA LEU A 358 8.72 10.31 -10.75
C LEU A 358 7.80 10.20 -11.96
N TRP A 359 6.79 11.06 -12.01
CA TRP A 359 5.84 11.15 -13.10
C TRP A 359 6.20 12.31 -14.01
N MET A 360 6.28 12.05 -15.30
CA MET A 360 6.72 13.01 -16.30
C MET A 360 5.75 13.04 -17.48
N LYS A 361 5.43 14.23 -17.94
CA LYS A 361 4.70 14.47 -19.18
C LYS A 361 5.69 14.90 -20.25
N LEU A 362 5.83 14.11 -21.32
CA LEU A 362 6.75 14.37 -22.43
C LEU A 362 6.09 15.31 -23.44
N LYS A 363 6.78 16.38 -23.81
CA LYS A 363 6.31 17.35 -24.79
C LYS A 363 6.55 16.81 -26.20
N GLY A 364 5.56 16.97 -27.09
CA GLY A 364 5.66 16.54 -28.49
C GLY A 364 5.61 15.03 -28.72
N VAL A 365 5.39 14.21 -27.67
CA VAL A 365 5.26 12.75 -27.79
C VAL A 365 3.81 12.34 -27.63
N ALA A 366 3.15 11.98 -28.73
CA ALA A 366 1.75 11.59 -28.72
C ALA A 366 1.50 10.20 -28.11
N ASP A 367 2.46 9.28 -28.29
CA ASP A 367 2.37 7.90 -27.82
C ASP A 367 3.66 7.49 -27.11
N THR A 368 3.63 7.56 -25.78
CA THR A 368 4.77 7.16 -24.95
C THR A 368 5.00 5.65 -24.95
N GLN A 369 3.99 4.83 -25.25
CA GLN A 369 4.17 3.37 -25.30
C GLN A 369 4.98 3.00 -26.53
N GLN A 370 4.65 3.59 -27.67
CA GLN A 370 5.44 3.44 -28.89
C GLN A 370 6.89 3.91 -28.68
N LEU A 371 7.09 5.09 -28.08
CA LEU A 371 8.43 5.61 -27.76
C LEU A 371 9.24 4.63 -26.90
N ILE A 372 8.62 4.03 -25.88
CA ILE A 372 9.30 3.07 -25.00
C ILE A 372 9.68 1.81 -25.77
N MET A 373 8.70 1.22 -26.47
CA MET A 373 8.89 -0.05 -27.18
C MET A 373 9.90 0.04 -28.31
N GLU A 374 9.88 1.14 -29.07
CA GLU A 374 10.72 1.30 -30.27
C GLU A 374 12.08 1.94 -29.99
N LYS A 375 12.19 2.84 -28.98
CA LYS A 375 13.42 3.61 -28.76
C LYS A 375 14.04 3.39 -27.40
N ALA A 376 13.24 3.44 -26.32
CA ALA A 376 13.80 3.35 -24.97
C ALA A 376 14.40 1.96 -24.70
N LEU A 377 13.72 0.89 -25.12
CA LEU A 377 14.22 -0.48 -24.97
C LEU A 377 15.51 -0.75 -25.77
N GLU A 378 15.64 -0.21 -26.99
CA GLU A 378 16.89 -0.28 -27.76
C GLU A 378 18.07 0.42 -27.04
N LYS A 379 17.75 1.38 -26.17
CA LYS A 379 18.71 2.09 -25.31
C LYS A 379 18.80 1.51 -23.90
N GLU A 380 18.24 0.32 -23.68
CA GLU A 380 18.24 -0.39 -22.39
C GLU A 380 17.55 0.38 -21.25
N VAL A 381 16.61 1.27 -21.60
CA VAL A 381 15.81 2.04 -20.64
C VAL A 381 14.40 1.47 -20.58
N ASN A 382 14.02 0.93 -19.43
CA ASN A 382 12.66 0.48 -19.15
C ASN A 382 11.92 1.51 -18.28
N THR A 383 10.77 1.99 -18.76
CA THR A 383 9.85 2.85 -18.01
C THR A 383 8.42 2.39 -18.25
N HIS A 384 7.46 2.88 -17.48
CA HIS A 384 6.06 2.49 -17.63
C HIS A 384 5.21 3.64 -18.13
N THR A 385 4.42 3.39 -19.17
CA THR A 385 3.25 4.22 -19.46
C THR A 385 2.17 3.94 -18.43
N HIS A 386 1.35 4.95 -18.14
CA HIS A 386 0.07 4.71 -17.50
C HIS A 386 -1.00 4.73 -18.58
N THR A 387 -1.35 3.56 -19.11
CA THR A 387 -2.49 3.43 -20.04
C THR A 387 -3.68 2.92 -19.27
N HIS A 388 -4.59 3.81 -18.91
CA HIS A 388 -5.98 3.43 -18.78
C HIS A 388 -6.47 3.18 -20.22
N THR A 389 -6.95 1.98 -20.52
CA THR A 389 -7.73 1.68 -21.75
C THR A 389 -7.11 2.08 -23.11
N HIS A 390 -6.10 1.39 -23.64
CA HIS A 390 -5.66 1.49 -25.08
C HIS A 390 -5.47 2.91 -25.68
N THR A 391 -5.49 3.98 -24.88
CA THR A 391 -5.40 5.37 -25.33
C THR A 391 -3.96 5.80 -25.26
N ARG A 392 -3.49 6.43 -26.34
CA ARG A 392 -2.16 7.02 -26.42
C ARG A 392 -1.98 8.05 -25.31
N THR A 393 -0.89 7.95 -24.55
CA THR A 393 -0.60 8.90 -23.46
C THR A 393 0.72 9.62 -23.71
N HIS A 394 0.79 10.85 -23.21
CA HIS A 394 1.96 11.71 -23.30
C HIS A 394 2.83 11.62 -22.03
N THR A 395 2.62 10.61 -21.19
CA THR A 395 3.15 10.57 -19.82
C THR A 395 3.82 9.24 -19.48
N VAL A 396 4.93 9.31 -18.74
CA VAL A 396 5.72 8.16 -18.30
C VAL A 396 5.99 8.21 -16.80
N ARG A 397 6.09 7.03 -16.18
CA ARG A 397 6.51 6.84 -14.79
C ARG A 397 7.91 6.22 -14.74
N ALA A 398 8.83 6.90 -14.08
CA ALA A 398 10.12 6.35 -13.68
C ALA A 398 10.07 5.86 -12.23
N SER A 399 10.69 4.71 -11.96
CA SER A 399 10.83 4.15 -10.61
C SER A 399 12.11 4.67 -9.95
N LEU A 400 12.02 5.11 -8.70
CA LEU A 400 13.17 5.53 -7.91
C LEU A 400 13.96 4.33 -7.32
N ARG A 401 13.53 3.09 -7.60
CA ARG A 401 14.23 1.86 -7.17
C ARG A 401 15.53 1.58 -7.92
N MET A 402 16.15 2.56 -8.59
CA MET A 402 17.34 2.35 -9.40
C MET A 402 18.42 1.64 -8.58
N GLN A 403 18.52 0.32 -8.76
CA GLN A 403 19.70 -0.44 -8.45
C GLN A 403 20.61 -0.23 -9.64
N GLY A 404 21.83 0.27 -9.39
CA GLY A 404 22.86 0.26 -10.42
C GLY A 404 22.91 -1.15 -11.00
N ALA A 405 22.64 -1.27 -12.29
CA ALA A 405 23.02 -2.46 -13.02
C ALA A 405 24.50 -2.69 -12.70
N SER A 406 24.80 -3.83 -12.07
CA SER A 406 26.14 -4.44 -11.94
C SER A 406 27.33 -3.46 -12.02
N THR A 407 27.93 -3.12 -10.88
CA THR A 407 29.36 -2.73 -10.80
C THR A 407 29.87 -1.72 -11.86
N ASN A 408 29.07 -0.74 -12.28
CA ASN A 408 29.54 0.39 -13.05
C ASN A 408 28.89 1.68 -12.51
N ASN A 409 29.71 2.53 -11.90
CA ASN A 409 29.38 3.82 -11.27
C ASN A 409 28.78 4.89 -12.22
N ASN A 410 28.10 4.51 -13.32
CA ASN A 410 27.71 5.42 -14.40
C ASN A 410 26.22 5.35 -14.82
N ALA A 411 25.37 4.55 -14.19
CA ALA A 411 23.95 4.46 -14.57
C ALA A 411 23.19 5.79 -14.39
N VAL A 412 23.63 6.60 -13.43
CA VAL A 412 23.30 8.03 -13.34
C VAL A 412 24.61 8.77 -13.48
N LYS A 413 24.83 9.47 -14.60
CA LYS A 413 26.02 10.32 -14.77
C LYS A 413 25.93 11.51 -13.81
N THR A 414 26.35 11.33 -12.56
CA THR A 414 26.59 12.43 -11.63
C THR A 414 27.80 13.25 -12.09
N PRO A 415 27.87 14.56 -11.78
CA PRO A 415 28.97 15.41 -12.23
C PRO A 415 30.25 15.03 -11.48
N GLN A 416 31.32 14.69 -12.21
CA GLN A 416 32.66 14.84 -11.65
C GLN A 416 32.97 16.33 -11.58
N SER A 417 33.07 16.87 -10.37
CA SER A 417 33.63 18.19 -10.11
C SER A 417 35.07 18.23 -10.64
N GLY A 418 35.38 19.28 -11.40
CA GLY A 418 36.59 19.39 -12.20
C GLY A 418 37.88 19.02 -11.49
N GLN A 419 38.70 18.23 -12.19
CA GLN A 419 40.14 18.18 -11.98
C GLN A 419 40.82 18.65 -13.27
N SER A 420 41.43 19.82 -13.11
CA SER A 420 42.73 20.27 -13.64
C SER A 420 43.27 19.60 -14.90
N SER A 421 43.49 20.46 -15.89
CA SER A 421 44.47 20.30 -16.96
C SER A 421 45.83 19.80 -16.46
N GLU A 422 46.25 18.61 -16.91
CA GLU A 422 47.65 18.20 -16.91
C GLU A 422 48.11 17.91 -18.34
N VAL A 423 48.86 18.90 -18.85
CA VAL A 423 50.09 18.82 -19.62
C VAL A 423 50.47 17.42 -20.17
N TYR A 424 50.42 17.29 -21.50
CA TYR A 424 51.14 16.24 -22.24
C TYR A 424 52.66 16.49 -22.20
N PRO A 425 53.52 15.49 -21.94
CA PRO A 425 54.92 15.57 -22.33
C PRO A 425 55.09 15.08 -23.77
N GLU A 426 55.86 15.86 -24.53
CA GLU A 426 56.44 15.46 -25.81
C GLU A 426 57.26 14.17 -25.68
N THR A 427 57.17 13.30 -26.69
CA THR A 427 58.37 12.68 -27.28
C THR A 427 58.08 12.15 -28.68
N VAL A 428 59.09 12.34 -29.52
CA VAL A 428 59.15 12.28 -30.98
C VAL A 428 59.58 10.90 -31.48
N SER A 429 59.32 10.67 -32.78
CA SER A 429 59.94 9.74 -33.76
C SER A 429 59.02 8.58 -34.15
N GLY A 430 58.47 8.55 -35.38
CA GLY A 430 59.14 8.18 -36.64
C GLY A 430 58.66 6.75 -37.00
N VAL A 431 58.33 6.30 -38.21
CA VAL A 431 58.71 6.60 -39.60
C VAL A 431 57.72 5.81 -40.50
N SER A 432 57.39 6.35 -41.69
CA SER A 432 56.84 5.75 -42.96
C SER A 432 56.12 4.39 -42.92
N HIS A 433 54.98 4.18 -43.57
CA HIS A 433 54.62 4.53 -44.95
C HIS A 433 53.11 4.65 -45.12
#